data_AF-A0A103YJ03-F1
#
_entry.id   AF-A0A103YJ03-F1
#
_cell.length_a   1.000
_cell.length_b   1.000
_cell.length_c   1.000
_cell.angle_alpha   90.00
_cell.angle_beta   90.00
_cell.angle_gamma   90.00
#
_symmetry.space_group_name_H-M   'P 1'
#
loop_
_entity.id
_entity.type
_entity.pdbx_description
1 polymer ?
#
loop_
_entity_poly.entity_id
_entity_poly.type
_entity_poly.pdbx_seq_one_letter_code
_entity_poly.pdbx_strand_id
1 'polypeptide(L)'
;MSDQIAKGDDFQRRAEKKLKGWGLFGSKHEDAAELYEKAGNFYKLGKSWDKAGAVYVKLAECYLKCVSHLEKALNLFMEIGRLSMSARYCKEIAELYEQEENLKQAMVYYDKAADLYQGEEVNTSANQCNLKIAQFAAQLEQYQKAIDIFENIARQSLNNNLLKYGVKGHLLNAGICQLCKGDVVAITNALDKYQDMDPTFSGSREYRLLADLAASIDEEDVVKFTDAIKEYDSMTKLC
;
A
#
# COMPACT_ATOMS: atom_id res chain seq x y z
N MET A 1 -39.77 10.87 26.04
CA MET A 1 -38.47 11.48 25.67
C MET A 1 -37.30 10.57 26.10
N SER A 2 -37.28 10.07 27.35
CA SER A 2 -36.23 9.15 27.84
C SER A 2 -36.15 7.82 27.08
N ASP A 3 -37.28 7.24 26.67
CA ASP A 3 -37.31 5.94 25.95
C ASP A 3 -36.58 5.99 24.59
N GLN A 4 -36.72 7.09 23.83
CA GLN A 4 -36.05 7.25 22.54
C GLN A 4 -34.54 7.44 22.70
N ILE A 5 -34.11 8.18 23.72
CA ILE A 5 -32.69 8.36 24.05
C ILE A 5 -32.08 7.03 24.50
N ALA A 6 -32.78 6.24 25.31
CA ALA A 6 -32.31 4.92 25.76
C ALA A 6 -32.14 3.94 24.59
N LYS A 7 -33.04 3.96 23.60
CA LYS A 7 -32.88 3.20 22.35
C LYS A 7 -31.66 3.66 21.56
N GLY A 8 -31.45 4.98 21.44
CA GLY A 8 -30.23 5.54 20.84
C GLY A 8 -28.96 5.04 21.54
N ASP A 9 -28.93 5.07 22.88
CA ASP A 9 -27.79 4.61 23.69
C ASP A 9 -27.54 3.09 23.54
N ASP A 10 -28.58 2.28 23.31
CA ASP A 10 -28.43 0.85 23.00
C ASP A 10 -27.81 0.61 21.61
N PHE A 11 -28.33 1.28 20.57
CA PHE A 11 -27.76 1.18 19.22
C PHE A 11 -26.31 1.67 19.16
N GLN A 12 -26.00 2.79 19.83
CA GLN A 12 -24.62 3.29 19.92
C GLN A 12 -23.69 2.27 20.58
N ARG A 13 -24.09 1.67 21.71
CA ARG A 13 -23.29 0.63 22.37
C ARG A 13 -23.07 -0.60 21.49
N ARG A 14 -24.07 -1.01 20.72
CA ARG A 14 -23.95 -2.12 19.76
C ARG A 14 -22.96 -1.77 18.63
N ALA A 15 -23.00 -0.55 18.11
CA ALA A 15 -22.05 -0.07 17.10
C ALA A 15 -20.61 -0.09 17.63
N GLU A 16 -20.39 0.42 18.85
CA GLU A 16 -19.07 0.41 19.50
C GLU A 16 -18.57 -1.01 19.76
N LYS A 17 -19.47 -1.94 20.12
CA LYS A 17 -19.13 -3.36 20.30
C LYS A 17 -18.73 -4.01 18.97
N LYS A 18 -19.40 -3.67 17.87
CA LYS A 18 -19.04 -4.15 16.52
C LYS A 18 -17.65 -3.70 16.11
N LEU A 19 -17.32 -2.44 16.33
CA LEU A 19 -15.98 -1.89 16.04
C LEU A 19 -14.87 -2.54 16.87
N LYS A 20 -15.16 -2.92 18.12
CA LYS A 20 -14.22 -3.61 19.03
C LYS A 20 -14.19 -5.13 18.82
N GLY A 21 -15.12 -5.69 18.05
CA GLY A 21 -15.23 -7.12 17.81
C GLY A 21 -14.19 -7.63 16.81
N TRP A 22 -13.89 -8.93 16.89
CA TRP A 22 -13.10 -9.63 15.87
C TRP A 22 -13.97 -9.84 14.63
N GLY A 23 -13.67 -9.15 13.52
CA GLY A 23 -14.39 -9.24 12.26
C GLY A 23 -13.59 -8.57 11.14
N LEU A 24 -13.90 -8.93 9.88
CA LEU A 24 -13.27 -8.36 8.68
C LEU A 24 -13.41 -6.82 8.70
N PHE A 25 -12.31 -6.09 8.45
CA PHE A 25 -12.20 -4.67 8.76
C PHE A 25 -13.23 -3.80 8.03
N GLY A 26 -13.55 -4.10 6.77
CA GLY A 26 -14.55 -3.39 5.97
C GLY A 26 -15.98 -3.69 6.42
N SER A 27 -16.30 -4.96 6.67
CA SER A 27 -17.66 -5.38 7.08
C SER A 27 -18.04 -4.84 8.46
N LYS A 28 -17.11 -4.74 9.41
CA LYS A 28 -17.42 -4.19 10.74
C LYS A 28 -17.71 -2.69 10.72
N HIS A 29 -17.11 -1.94 9.79
CA HIS A 29 -17.38 -0.51 9.64
C HIS A 29 -18.74 -0.26 9.00
N GLU A 30 -19.15 -1.10 8.05
CA GLU A 30 -20.48 -1.03 7.43
C GLU A 30 -21.58 -1.39 8.43
N ASP A 31 -21.42 -2.49 9.16
CA ASP A 31 -22.32 -2.88 10.25
C ASP A 31 -22.44 -1.78 11.33
N ALA A 32 -21.32 -1.16 11.71
CA ALA A 32 -21.31 -0.10 12.70
C ALA A 32 -21.97 1.18 12.18
N ALA A 33 -21.80 1.50 10.89
CA ALA A 33 -22.44 2.64 10.26
C ALA A 33 -23.97 2.52 10.31
N GLU A 34 -24.54 1.37 9.95
CA GLU A 34 -26.00 1.18 10.03
C GLU A 34 -26.55 1.36 11.46
N LEU A 35 -25.79 0.92 12.46
CA LEU A 35 -26.17 1.05 13.87
C LEU A 35 -26.05 2.51 14.36
N TYR A 36 -25.02 3.24 13.94
CA TYR A 36 -24.89 4.66 14.23
C TYR A 36 -25.98 5.48 13.54
N GLU A 37 -26.36 5.16 12.31
CA GLU A 37 -27.48 5.83 11.63
C GLU A 37 -28.78 5.65 12.41
N LYS A 38 -29.08 4.41 12.85
CA LYS A 38 -30.24 4.13 13.71
C LYS A 38 -30.16 4.92 15.03
N ALA A 39 -29.01 4.91 15.70
CA ALA A 39 -28.82 5.67 16.93
C ALA A 39 -29.04 7.19 16.75
N GLY A 40 -28.48 7.78 15.68
CA GLY A 40 -28.67 9.19 15.33
C GLY A 40 -30.14 9.54 15.11
N ASN A 41 -30.89 8.69 14.40
CA ASN A 41 -32.33 8.86 14.19
C ASN A 41 -33.12 8.83 15.51
N PHE A 42 -32.79 7.90 16.42
CA PHE A 42 -33.42 7.84 17.75
C PHE A 42 -33.10 9.06 18.63
N TYR A 43 -31.86 9.57 18.59
CA TYR A 43 -31.50 10.80 19.30
C TYR A 43 -32.22 12.03 18.77
N LYS A 44 -32.41 12.13 17.45
CA LYS A 44 -33.23 13.19 16.83
C LYS A 44 -34.68 13.11 17.30
N LEU A 45 -35.28 11.91 17.34
CA LEU A 45 -36.64 11.70 17.89
C LEU A 45 -36.72 12.03 19.38
N GLY A 46 -35.64 11.78 20.13
CA GLY A 46 -35.48 12.15 21.54
C GLY A 46 -35.16 13.63 21.77
N LYS A 47 -34.97 14.44 20.72
CA LYS A 47 -34.52 15.84 20.76
C LYS A 47 -33.16 16.07 21.43
N SER A 48 -32.31 15.05 21.49
CA SER A 48 -30.93 15.13 21.99
C SER A 48 -29.98 15.42 20.82
N TRP A 49 -29.91 16.69 20.42
CA TRP A 49 -29.15 17.11 19.25
C TRP A 49 -27.64 16.97 19.42
N ASP A 50 -27.16 17.13 20.65
CA ASP A 50 -25.78 16.89 21.07
C ASP A 50 -25.34 15.44 20.79
N LYS A 51 -26.11 14.46 21.27
CA LYS A 51 -25.85 13.03 21.04
C LYS A 51 -26.01 12.66 19.57
N ALA A 52 -27.02 13.20 18.89
CA ALA A 52 -27.22 12.99 17.46
C ALA A 52 -25.98 13.45 16.66
N GLY A 53 -25.51 14.68 16.91
CA GLY A 53 -24.32 15.22 16.25
C GLY A 53 -23.08 14.36 16.48
N ALA A 54 -22.82 13.96 17.73
CA ALA A 54 -21.69 13.10 18.07
C ALA A 54 -21.74 11.74 17.33
N VAL A 55 -22.92 11.14 17.21
CA VAL A 55 -23.08 9.87 16.48
C VAL A 55 -22.96 10.03 14.97
N TYR A 56 -23.44 11.13 14.38
CA TYR A 56 -23.26 11.37 12.95
C TYR A 56 -21.80 11.60 12.57
N VAL A 57 -20.97 12.15 13.47
CA VAL A 57 -19.52 12.20 13.27
C VAL A 57 -18.94 10.77 13.22
N LYS A 58 -19.30 9.91 14.18
CA LYS A 58 -18.87 8.49 14.17
C LYS A 58 -19.37 7.73 12.94
N LEU A 59 -20.58 8.03 12.46
CA LEU A 59 -21.13 7.48 11.23
C LEU A 59 -20.26 7.86 10.03
N ALA A 60 -19.94 9.15 9.89
CA ALA A 60 -19.08 9.64 8.82
C ALA A 60 -17.70 8.97 8.86
N GLU A 61 -17.10 8.83 10.03
CA GLU A 61 -15.83 8.09 10.22
C GLU A 61 -15.92 6.62 9.79
N CYS A 62 -17.06 5.96 10.02
CA CYS A 62 -17.26 4.59 9.56
C CYS A 62 -17.37 4.51 8.04
N TYR A 63 -18.11 5.43 7.41
CA TYR A 63 -18.22 5.46 5.94
C TYR A 63 -16.87 5.72 5.25
N LEU A 64 -15.98 6.52 5.86
CA LEU A 64 -14.61 6.70 5.37
C LEU A 64 -13.76 5.42 5.42
N LYS A 65 -14.21 4.38 6.13
CA LYS A 65 -13.55 3.07 6.23
C LYS A 65 -14.32 1.94 5.55
N CYS A 66 -15.40 2.27 4.84
CA CYS A 66 -16.20 1.30 4.09
C CYS A 66 -15.82 1.33 2.62
N VAL A 67 -15.21 0.24 2.12
CA VAL A 67 -14.85 0.11 0.70
C VAL A 67 -16.05 0.39 -0.22
N SER A 68 -17.23 -0.13 0.11
CA SER A 68 -18.46 0.07 -0.68
C SER A 68 -18.86 1.54 -0.85
N HIS A 69 -18.59 2.39 0.15
CA HIS A 69 -18.90 3.82 0.09
C HIS A 69 -17.82 4.61 -0.63
N LEU A 70 -16.55 4.23 -0.44
CA LEU A 70 -15.43 4.81 -1.18
C LEU A 70 -15.52 4.48 -2.68
N GLU A 71 -15.94 3.27 -3.05
CA GLU A 71 -16.17 2.88 -4.45
C GLU A 71 -17.29 3.70 -5.10
N LYS A 72 -18.38 3.97 -4.38
CA LYS A 72 -19.43 4.87 -4.86
C LYS A 72 -18.90 6.29 -5.06
N ALA A 73 -18.13 6.81 -4.10
CA ALA A 73 -17.52 8.14 -4.22
C ALA A 73 -16.55 8.20 -5.41
N LEU A 74 -15.70 7.18 -5.57
CA LEU A 74 -14.80 7.01 -6.70
C LEU A 74 -15.55 7.09 -8.04
N ASN A 75 -16.61 6.30 -8.22
CA ASN A 75 -17.38 6.29 -9.47
C ASN A 75 -18.00 7.66 -9.76
N LEU A 76 -18.57 8.33 -8.74
CA LEU A 76 -19.11 9.68 -8.90
C LEU A 76 -18.04 10.69 -9.32
N PHE A 77 -16.85 10.64 -8.68
CA PHE A 77 -15.74 11.54 -9.03
C PHE A 77 -15.18 11.27 -10.42
N MET A 78 -15.17 10.01 -10.87
CA MET A 78 -14.80 9.63 -12.23
C MET A 78 -15.81 10.18 -13.25
N GLU A 79 -17.11 10.04 -12.99
CA GLU A 79 -18.17 10.53 -13.86
C GLU A 79 -18.13 12.05 -14.06
N ILE A 80 -17.79 12.81 -13.02
CA ILE A 80 -17.66 14.27 -13.11
C ILE A 80 -16.25 14.73 -13.53
N GLY A 81 -15.35 13.81 -13.90
CA GLY A 81 -14.02 14.11 -14.41
C GLY A 81 -13.00 14.60 -13.37
N ARG A 82 -13.25 14.40 -12.08
CA ARG A 82 -12.33 14.79 -10.99
C ARG A 82 -11.34 13.65 -10.73
N LEU A 83 -10.40 13.48 -11.65
CA LEU A 83 -9.45 12.36 -11.65
C LEU A 83 -8.54 12.34 -10.42
N SER A 84 -8.05 13.49 -9.95
CA SER A 84 -7.19 13.54 -8.75
C SER A 84 -7.93 13.14 -7.46
N MET A 85 -9.24 13.39 -7.35
CA MET A 85 -10.06 12.87 -6.24
C MET A 85 -10.28 11.36 -6.38
N SER A 86 -10.55 10.91 -7.60
CA SER A 86 -10.69 9.48 -7.93
C SER A 86 -9.44 8.69 -7.57
N ALA A 87 -8.25 9.20 -7.93
CA ALA A 87 -6.97 8.59 -7.59
C ALA A 87 -6.79 8.46 -6.06
N ARG A 88 -7.18 9.50 -5.30
CA ARG A 88 -7.12 9.48 -3.83
C ARG A 88 -8.02 8.41 -3.24
N TYR A 89 -9.26 8.27 -3.75
CA TYR A 89 -10.18 7.22 -3.27
C TYR A 89 -9.70 5.81 -3.65
N CYS A 90 -9.14 5.61 -4.85
CA CYS A 90 -8.49 4.35 -5.20
C CYS A 90 -7.37 4.00 -4.20
N LYS A 91 -6.52 4.97 -3.85
CA LYS A 91 -5.46 4.78 -2.86
C LYS A 91 -6.01 4.45 -1.47
N GLU A 92 -7.02 5.17 -0.99
CA GLU A 92 -7.66 4.90 0.31
C GLU A 92 -8.27 3.48 0.36
N ILE A 93 -8.94 3.03 -0.71
CA ILE A 93 -9.45 1.66 -0.81
C ILE A 93 -8.31 0.65 -0.78
N ALA A 94 -7.20 0.92 -1.48
CA ALA A 94 -6.04 0.05 -1.48
C ALA A 94 -5.42 -0.10 -0.07
N GLU A 95 -5.32 0.99 0.69
CA GLU A 95 -4.84 1.00 2.08
C GLU A 95 -5.76 0.22 3.02
N LEU A 96 -7.07 0.22 2.79
CA LEU A 96 -8.01 -0.62 3.54
C LEU A 96 -7.78 -2.10 3.25
N TYR A 97 -7.58 -2.48 1.99
CA TYR A 97 -7.24 -3.87 1.65
C TYR A 97 -5.85 -4.29 2.15
N GLU A 98 -4.89 -3.37 2.23
CA GLU A 98 -3.59 -3.61 2.87
C GLU A 98 -3.78 -3.94 4.36
N GLN A 99 -4.63 -3.19 5.08
CA GLN A 99 -4.95 -3.46 6.49
C GLN A 99 -5.68 -4.78 6.71
N GLU A 100 -6.39 -5.28 5.69
CA GLU A 100 -7.03 -6.60 5.70
C GLU A 100 -6.10 -7.73 5.23
N GLU A 101 -4.83 -7.44 4.93
CA GLU A 101 -3.87 -8.36 4.32
C GLU A 101 -4.35 -8.96 2.98
N ASN A 102 -5.34 -8.32 2.33
CA ASN A 102 -5.83 -8.72 1.02
C ASN A 102 -4.97 -8.07 -0.08
N LEU A 103 -3.71 -8.54 -0.16
CA LEU A 103 -2.69 -7.97 -1.04
C LEU A 103 -3.12 -7.93 -2.51
N LYS A 104 -3.88 -8.94 -2.97
CA LYS A 104 -4.36 -9.00 -4.36
C LYS A 104 -5.30 -7.84 -4.69
N GLN A 105 -6.27 -7.56 -3.82
CA GLN A 105 -7.19 -6.43 -4.03
C GLN A 105 -6.49 -5.09 -3.82
N ALA A 106 -5.60 -4.99 -2.82
CA ALA A 106 -4.78 -3.80 -2.61
C ALA A 106 -3.99 -3.43 -3.87
N MET A 107 -3.33 -4.41 -4.51
CA MET A 107 -2.60 -4.20 -5.77
C MET A 107 -3.51 -3.67 -6.89
N VAL A 108 -4.71 -4.22 -7.07
CA VAL A 108 -5.65 -3.77 -8.11
C VAL A 108 -6.03 -2.30 -7.92
N TYR A 109 -6.29 -1.88 -6.68
CA TYR A 109 -6.65 -0.49 -6.38
C TYR A 109 -5.47 0.47 -6.42
N TYR A 110 -4.27 0.03 -6.00
CA TYR A 110 -3.04 0.80 -6.20
C TYR A 110 -2.70 0.99 -7.68
N ASP A 111 -2.94 -0.01 -8.53
CA ASP A 111 -2.73 0.05 -9.98
C ASP A 111 -3.64 1.12 -10.61
N LYS A 112 -4.94 1.06 -10.29
CA LYS A 112 -5.91 2.11 -10.69
C LYS A 112 -5.50 3.50 -10.21
N ALA A 113 -5.01 3.62 -8.96
CA ALA A 113 -4.55 4.90 -8.43
C ALA A 113 -3.32 5.42 -9.18
N ALA A 114 -2.36 4.53 -9.49
CA ALA A 114 -1.16 4.86 -10.24
C ALA A 114 -1.49 5.38 -11.63
N ASP A 115 -2.38 4.71 -12.38
CA ASP A 115 -2.81 5.13 -13.71
C ASP A 115 -3.46 6.52 -13.72
N LEU A 116 -4.33 6.78 -12.73
CA LEU A 116 -4.97 8.09 -12.61
C LEU A 116 -3.96 9.19 -12.25
N TYR A 117 -3.01 8.93 -11.34
CA TYR A 117 -1.96 9.88 -11.03
C TYR A 117 -1.00 10.10 -12.20
N GLN A 118 -0.70 9.06 -12.97
CA GLN A 118 0.14 9.13 -14.18
C GLN A 118 -0.54 10.00 -15.25
N GLY A 119 -1.86 9.83 -15.46
CA GLY A 119 -2.64 10.65 -16.38
C GLY A 119 -2.72 12.12 -16.00
N GLU A 120 -2.65 12.44 -14.71
CA GLU A 120 -2.60 13.82 -14.18
C GLU A 120 -1.15 14.35 -14.03
N GLU A 121 -0.16 13.62 -14.54
CA GLU A 121 1.29 13.93 -14.45
C GLU A 121 1.84 14.04 -13.01
N VAL A 122 1.13 13.50 -12.02
CA VAL A 122 1.52 13.44 -10.60
C VAL A 122 2.42 12.22 -10.35
N ASN A 123 3.58 12.20 -11.01
CA ASN A 123 4.50 11.05 -11.03
C ASN A 123 4.97 10.58 -9.65
N THR A 124 5.14 11.49 -8.68
CA THR A 124 5.55 11.13 -7.32
C THR A 124 4.51 10.22 -6.64
N SER A 125 3.22 10.55 -6.78
CA SER A 125 2.13 9.76 -6.19
C SER A 125 1.90 8.46 -6.95
N ALA A 126 2.03 8.48 -8.27
CA ALA A 126 2.02 7.27 -9.08
C ALA A 126 3.13 6.29 -8.64
N ASN A 127 4.35 6.79 -8.46
CA ASN A 127 5.49 5.98 -8.02
C ASN A 127 5.32 5.43 -6.61
N GLN A 128 4.72 6.18 -5.67
CA GLN A 128 4.36 5.64 -4.35
C GLN A 128 3.39 4.45 -4.44
N CYS A 129 2.39 4.53 -5.33
CA CYS A 129 1.44 3.44 -5.54
C CYS A 129 2.14 2.24 -6.20
N ASN A 130 2.96 2.49 -7.22
CA ASN A 130 3.73 1.44 -7.90
C ASN A 130 4.70 0.72 -6.94
N LEU A 131 5.34 1.42 -6.00
CA LEU A 131 6.18 0.78 -4.97
C LEU A 131 5.39 -0.21 -4.12
N LYS A 132 4.17 0.14 -3.70
CA LYS A 132 3.29 -0.77 -2.97
C LYS A 132 2.92 -1.99 -3.81
N ILE A 133 2.60 -1.80 -5.10
CA ILE A 133 2.32 -2.91 -6.02
C ILE A 133 3.54 -3.84 -6.12
N ALA A 134 4.75 -3.29 -6.26
CA ALA A 134 5.98 -4.10 -6.37
C ALA A 134 6.26 -4.89 -5.09
N GLN A 135 6.08 -4.28 -3.91
CA GLN A 135 6.24 -4.94 -2.62
C GLN A 135 5.26 -6.11 -2.46
N PHE A 136 3.98 -5.90 -2.76
CA PHE A 136 2.97 -6.95 -2.67
C PHE A 136 3.15 -8.01 -3.76
N ALA A 137 3.56 -7.63 -4.97
CA ALA A 137 3.91 -8.57 -6.02
C ALA A 137 5.04 -9.50 -5.59
N ALA A 138 6.10 -8.96 -4.96
CA ALA A 138 7.20 -9.77 -4.43
C ALA A 138 6.73 -10.72 -3.32
N GLN A 139 5.87 -10.27 -2.40
CA GLN A 139 5.28 -11.12 -1.34
C GLN A 139 4.38 -12.22 -1.89
N LEU A 140 3.73 -12.00 -3.04
CA LEU A 140 2.90 -12.97 -3.75
C LEU A 140 3.70 -13.82 -4.76
N GLU A 141 5.04 -13.80 -4.68
CA GLU A 141 5.97 -14.52 -5.56
C GLU A 141 5.86 -14.13 -7.05
N GLN A 142 5.23 -12.99 -7.36
CA GLN A 142 5.15 -12.41 -8.69
C GLN A 142 6.42 -11.60 -8.99
N TYR A 143 7.59 -12.23 -8.85
CA TYR A 143 8.89 -11.56 -8.90
C TYR A 143 9.11 -10.77 -10.20
N GLN A 144 8.70 -11.31 -11.35
CA GLN A 144 8.86 -10.60 -12.63
C GLN A 144 8.11 -9.26 -12.64
N LYS A 145 6.87 -9.24 -12.16
CA LYS A 145 6.08 -8.01 -12.06
C LYS A 145 6.74 -7.00 -11.11
N ALA A 146 7.27 -7.46 -9.98
CA ALA A 146 7.98 -6.59 -9.04
C ALA A 146 9.25 -5.98 -9.67
N ILE A 147 10.05 -6.79 -10.37
CA ILE A 147 11.28 -6.36 -11.06
C ILE A 147 10.95 -5.26 -12.07
N ASP A 148 9.98 -5.50 -12.95
CA ASP A 148 9.61 -4.55 -14.02
C ASP A 148 9.20 -3.19 -13.42
N ILE A 149 8.45 -3.21 -12.32
CA ILE A 149 8.01 -1.99 -11.63
C ILE A 149 9.20 -1.28 -10.96
N PHE A 150 10.03 -1.99 -10.20
CA PHE A 150 11.19 -1.38 -9.53
C PHE A 150 12.18 -0.76 -10.52
N GLU A 151 12.47 -1.44 -11.62
CA GLU A 151 13.31 -0.90 -12.70
C GLU A 151 12.69 0.33 -13.36
N ASN A 152 11.38 0.33 -13.59
CA ASN A 152 10.70 1.48 -14.18
C ASN A 152 10.79 2.70 -13.25
N ILE A 153 10.54 2.51 -11.95
CA ILE A 153 10.66 3.59 -10.95
C ILE A 153 12.11 4.09 -10.84
N ALA A 154 13.09 3.18 -10.87
CA ALA A 154 14.51 3.53 -10.88
C ALA A 154 14.86 4.42 -12.09
N ARG A 155 14.43 4.02 -13.30
CA ARG A 155 14.63 4.78 -14.54
C ARG A 155 14.00 6.15 -14.48
N GLN A 156 12.77 6.27 -13.98
CA GLN A 156 12.10 7.56 -13.83
C GLN A 156 12.79 8.45 -12.79
N SER A 157 13.27 7.87 -11.70
CA SER A 157 13.93 8.59 -10.60
C SER A 157 15.31 9.11 -10.97
N LEU A 158 16.03 8.47 -11.90
CA LEU A 158 17.31 8.96 -12.43
C LEU A 158 17.17 10.32 -13.14
N ASN A 159 16.03 10.55 -13.79
CA ASN A 159 15.75 11.82 -14.46
C ASN A 159 15.35 12.93 -13.48
N ASN A 160 15.23 12.63 -12.17
CA ASN A 160 14.83 13.58 -11.13
C ASN A 160 15.90 13.74 -10.05
N ASN A 161 16.51 14.94 -10.00
CA ASN A 161 17.59 15.27 -9.06
C ASN A 161 17.25 15.07 -7.57
N LEU A 162 15.96 15.11 -7.20
CA LEU A 162 15.51 14.90 -5.82
C LEU A 162 15.37 13.41 -5.48
N LEU A 163 15.04 12.57 -6.47
CA LEU A 163 14.75 11.14 -6.28
C LEU A 163 15.93 10.23 -6.62
N LYS A 164 16.98 10.77 -7.27
CA LYS A 164 18.19 10.01 -7.67
C LYS A 164 18.84 9.22 -6.52
N TYR A 165 18.71 9.68 -5.28
CA TYR A 165 19.29 9.02 -4.11
C TYR A 165 18.55 7.72 -3.74
N GLY A 166 17.29 7.55 -4.17
CA GLY A 166 16.50 6.34 -3.96
C GLY A 166 16.69 5.26 -5.02
N VAL A 167 17.34 5.59 -6.15
CA VAL A 167 17.52 4.68 -7.30
C VAL A 167 18.20 3.39 -6.89
N LYS A 168 19.28 3.48 -6.10
CA LYS A 168 20.05 2.32 -5.64
C LYS A 168 19.20 1.34 -4.83
N GLY A 169 18.29 1.85 -4.00
CA GLY A 169 17.34 1.03 -3.25
C GLY A 169 16.31 0.34 -4.14
N HIS A 170 15.83 1.00 -5.21
CA HIS A 170 14.93 0.36 -6.17
C HIS A 170 15.63 -0.75 -6.96
N LEU A 171 16.86 -0.51 -7.43
CA LEU A 171 17.68 -1.51 -8.12
C LEU A 171 18.05 -2.69 -7.20
N LEU A 172 18.33 -2.42 -5.91
CA LEU A 172 18.52 -3.47 -4.90
C LEU A 172 17.28 -4.38 -4.82
N ASN A 173 16.09 -3.80 -4.65
CA ASN A 173 14.85 -4.58 -4.53
C ASN A 173 14.55 -5.40 -5.80
N ALA A 174 14.80 -4.83 -6.99
CA ALA A 174 14.69 -5.56 -8.24
C ALA A 174 15.71 -6.72 -8.31
N GLY A 175 16.96 -6.49 -7.91
CA GLY A 175 17.99 -7.52 -7.82
C GLY A 175 17.65 -8.64 -6.84
N ILE A 176 17.11 -8.32 -5.67
CA ILE A 176 16.64 -9.32 -4.70
C ILE A 176 15.53 -10.18 -5.31
N CYS A 177 14.55 -9.56 -5.99
CA CYS A 177 13.51 -10.31 -6.69
C CYS A 177 14.09 -11.23 -7.79
N GLN A 178 15.14 -10.79 -8.46
CA GLN A 178 15.83 -11.59 -9.48
C GLN A 178 16.61 -12.76 -8.86
N LEU A 179 17.23 -12.58 -7.70
CA LEU A 179 17.84 -13.66 -6.91
C LEU A 179 16.78 -14.68 -6.46
N CYS A 180 15.59 -14.23 -6.02
CA CYS A 180 14.50 -15.11 -5.62
C CYS A 180 13.98 -16.01 -6.75
N LYS A 181 14.19 -15.64 -8.02
CA LYS A 181 13.85 -16.52 -9.17
C LYS A 181 14.82 -17.70 -9.31
N GLY A 182 15.98 -17.68 -8.65
CA GLY A 182 16.96 -18.77 -8.66
C GLY A 182 17.76 -18.91 -9.95
N ASP A 183 17.78 -17.88 -10.81
CA ASP A 183 18.54 -17.89 -12.07
C ASP A 183 19.78 -16.99 -11.94
N VAL A 184 20.94 -17.64 -11.74
CA VAL A 184 22.24 -16.99 -11.55
C VAL A 184 22.65 -16.17 -12.79
N VAL A 185 22.39 -16.68 -14.00
CA VAL A 185 22.72 -15.98 -15.24
C VAL A 185 21.90 -14.70 -15.36
N ALA A 186 20.61 -14.78 -14.99
CA ALA A 186 19.73 -13.63 -15.08
C ALA A 186 20.04 -12.53 -14.04
N ILE A 187 20.56 -12.85 -12.85
CA ILE A 187 21.05 -11.81 -11.91
C ILE A 187 22.34 -11.15 -12.42
N THR A 188 23.28 -11.90 -13.00
CA THR A 188 24.48 -11.30 -13.60
C THR A 188 24.12 -10.34 -14.72
N ASN A 189 23.24 -10.76 -15.63
CA ASN A 189 22.73 -9.89 -16.70
C ASN A 189 21.98 -8.66 -16.15
N ALA A 190 21.23 -8.81 -15.05
CA ALA A 190 20.56 -7.70 -14.40
C ALA A 190 21.56 -6.71 -13.77
N LEU A 191 22.65 -7.20 -13.16
CA LEU A 191 23.71 -6.36 -12.60
C LEU A 191 24.40 -5.52 -13.68
N ASP A 192 24.69 -6.11 -14.85
CA ASP A 192 25.23 -5.36 -15.99
C ASP A 192 24.25 -4.29 -16.46
N LYS A 193 22.98 -4.66 -16.63
CA LYS A 193 21.89 -3.75 -17.00
C LYS A 193 21.74 -2.59 -15.99
N TYR A 194 21.89 -2.85 -14.70
CA TYR A 194 21.78 -1.81 -13.66
C TYR A 194 22.96 -0.85 -13.67
N GLN A 195 24.16 -1.32 -14.01
CA GLN A 195 25.33 -0.46 -14.22
C GLN A 195 25.18 0.42 -15.45
N ASP A 196 24.60 -0.11 -16.53
CA ASP A 196 24.29 0.68 -17.72
C ASP A 196 23.23 1.76 -17.43
N MET A 197 22.27 1.48 -16.54
CA MET A 197 21.28 2.47 -16.11
C MET A 197 21.87 3.55 -15.19
N ASP A 198 22.64 3.17 -14.18
CA ASP A 198 23.32 4.07 -13.26
C ASP A 198 24.80 3.64 -13.11
N PRO A 199 25.75 4.32 -13.79
CA PRO A 199 27.17 4.00 -13.68
C PRO A 199 27.72 4.12 -12.25
N THR A 200 27.03 4.81 -11.34
CA THR A 200 27.42 4.92 -9.93
C THR A 200 26.95 3.74 -9.07
N PHE A 201 26.15 2.84 -9.65
CA PHE A 201 25.63 1.66 -8.97
C PHE A 201 26.72 0.64 -8.67
N SER A 202 27.68 0.41 -9.58
CA SER A 202 28.80 -0.52 -9.37
C SER A 202 29.64 -0.22 -8.11
N GLY A 203 29.78 1.06 -7.76
CA GLY A 203 30.48 1.49 -6.54
C GLY A 203 29.62 1.49 -5.27
N SER A 204 28.36 1.06 -5.36
CA SER A 204 27.40 1.08 -4.26
C SER A 204 27.48 -0.17 -3.39
N ARG A 205 26.94 -0.07 -2.17
CA ARG A 205 26.84 -1.22 -1.26
C ARG A 205 25.77 -2.19 -1.73
N GLU A 206 24.73 -1.67 -2.36
CA GLU A 206 23.62 -2.42 -2.94
C GLU A 206 24.11 -3.36 -4.05
N TYR A 207 24.96 -2.86 -4.95
CA TYR A 207 25.59 -3.68 -5.99
C TYR A 207 26.46 -4.77 -5.38
N ARG A 208 27.33 -4.41 -4.42
CA ARG A 208 28.20 -5.38 -3.75
C ARG A 208 27.40 -6.49 -3.10
N LEU A 209 26.35 -6.14 -2.35
CA LEU A 209 25.47 -7.13 -1.74
C LEU A 209 24.88 -8.07 -2.79
N LEU A 210 24.28 -7.55 -3.87
CA LEU A 210 23.70 -8.40 -4.91
C LEU A 210 24.73 -9.32 -5.59
N ALA A 211 25.94 -8.82 -5.85
CA ALA A 211 27.01 -9.61 -6.45
C ALA A 211 27.50 -10.72 -5.49
N ASP A 212 27.68 -10.40 -4.21
CA ASP A 212 28.10 -11.36 -3.19
C ASP A 212 27.03 -12.44 -2.97
N LEU A 213 25.74 -12.05 -2.95
CA LEU A 213 24.64 -13.00 -2.88
C LEU A 213 24.56 -13.89 -4.12
N ALA A 214 24.71 -13.32 -5.33
CA ALA A 214 24.72 -14.09 -6.57
C ALA A 214 25.85 -15.13 -6.59
N ALA A 215 27.07 -14.73 -6.22
CA ALA A 215 28.21 -15.63 -6.13
C ALA A 215 28.01 -16.71 -5.06
N SER A 216 27.43 -16.35 -3.90
CA SER A 216 27.16 -17.33 -2.83
C SER A 216 26.10 -18.36 -3.25
N ILE A 217 25.10 -17.97 -4.05
CA ILE A 217 24.11 -18.89 -4.60
C ILE A 217 24.75 -19.84 -5.63
N ASP A 218 25.61 -19.33 -6.51
CA ASP A 218 26.32 -20.14 -7.51
C ASP A 218 27.27 -21.16 -6.87
N GLU A 219 27.93 -20.77 -5.77
CA GLU A 219 28.84 -21.62 -4.98
C GLU A 219 28.11 -22.54 -3.98
N GLU A 220 26.78 -22.41 -3.84
CA GLU A 220 25.96 -23.06 -2.80
C GLU A 220 26.48 -22.81 -1.35
N ASP A 221 27.15 -21.67 -1.12
CA ASP A 221 27.75 -21.32 0.16
C ASP A 221 26.80 -20.47 1.03
N VAL A 222 26.10 -21.18 1.92
CA VAL A 222 25.16 -20.56 2.88
C VAL A 222 25.86 -19.65 3.89
N VAL A 223 27.13 -19.91 4.23
CA VAL A 223 27.88 -19.11 5.21
C VAL A 223 28.21 -17.75 4.57
N LYS A 224 28.77 -17.77 3.37
CA LYS A 224 29.09 -16.56 2.59
C LYS A 224 27.84 -15.72 2.33
N PHE A 225 26.72 -16.35 2.00
CA PHE A 225 25.42 -15.67 1.85
C PHE A 225 25.00 -14.95 3.14
N THR A 226 25.07 -15.66 4.27
CA THR A 226 24.64 -15.11 5.57
C THR A 226 25.56 -13.98 6.04
N ASP A 227 26.86 -14.10 5.78
CA ASP A 227 27.84 -13.09 6.18
C ASP A 227 27.73 -11.82 5.32
N ALA A 228 27.46 -11.95 4.01
CA ALA A 228 27.15 -10.81 3.15
C ALA A 228 25.93 -10.01 3.66
N ILE A 229 24.87 -10.70 4.10
CA ILE A 229 23.69 -10.04 4.69
C ILE A 229 24.05 -9.31 5.99
N LYS A 230 24.80 -9.98 6.89
CA LYS A 230 25.22 -9.36 8.17
C LYS A 230 26.09 -8.14 7.95
N GLU A 231 27.03 -8.19 7.00
CA GLU A 231 27.88 -7.06 6.67
C GLU A 231 27.02 -5.87 6.21
N TYR A 232 26.08 -6.11 5.30
CA TYR A 232 25.19 -5.06 4.83
C TYR A 232 24.32 -4.49 5.95
N ASP A 233 23.69 -5.34 6.77
CA ASP A 233 22.84 -4.93 7.88
C ASP A 233 23.59 -4.10 8.95
N SER A 234 24.84 -4.45 9.23
CA SER A 234 25.69 -3.71 10.18
C SER A 234 25.94 -2.25 9.78
N MET A 235 25.88 -1.96 8.48
CA MET A 235 26.14 -0.64 7.92
C MET A 235 24.87 0.08 7.44
N THR A 236 23.79 -0.66 7.18
CA THR A 236 22.51 -0.16 6.68
C THR A 236 21.43 -1.09 7.23
N LYS A 237 20.79 -0.63 8.31
CA LYS A 237 19.80 -1.43 9.04
C LYS A 237 18.69 -1.89 8.10
N LEU A 238 18.53 -3.19 7.93
CA LEU A 238 17.39 -3.79 7.24
C LEU A 238 16.19 -3.61 8.18
N CYS A 239 15.31 -2.66 7.85
CA CYS A 239 14.09 -2.40 8.60
C CYS A 239 13.09 -3.55 8.46
#